data_AF-A0A753Q632-F1
#
_entry.id   AF-A0A753Q632-F1
#
_cell.length_a   1.000
_cell.length_b   1.000
_cell.length_c   1.000
_cell.angle_alpha   90.00
_cell.angle_beta   90.00
_cell.angle_gamma   90.00
#
_symmetry.space_group_name_H-M   'P 1'
#
loop_
_entity.id
_entity.type
_entity.pdbx_description
1 polymer ?
#
loop_
_entity_poly.entity_id
_entity_poly.type
_entity_poly.pdbx_seq_one_letter_code
_entity_poly.pdbx_strand_id
1 'polypeptide(L)'
;MGEGSALPVGVPVPWPSATPPTGWLKCNGAAFSSEMYPKLAKAYPTNKLPDLRGEFIRGWDDGRGIDPGRQLLGWQKGTLVGGRDDNDAAVDISYMSNGNSIDYGGDKTFSTNYRSDYLWYAILGNVTGRAKAALSGSFFNVTRPRNIAFNYIVRAA
;
A
#
# COMPACT_ATOMS: atom_id res chain seq x y z
N MET A 1 28.60 -16.41 -5.79
CA MET A 1 27.48 -17.10 -6.47
C MET A 1 27.69 -16.92 -7.96
N GLY A 2 27.87 -18.02 -8.70
CA GLY A 2 28.29 -18.03 -10.10
C GLY A 2 27.25 -17.47 -11.07
N GLU A 3 27.65 -17.32 -12.33
CA GLU A 3 26.97 -16.65 -13.46
C GLU A 3 25.60 -17.23 -13.89
N GLY A 4 24.92 -17.98 -13.02
CA GLY A 4 23.66 -18.67 -13.28
C GLY A 4 22.54 -18.33 -12.30
N SER A 5 22.39 -17.06 -11.89
CA SER A 5 21.14 -16.67 -11.21
C SER A 5 20.00 -16.75 -12.23
N ALA A 6 19.06 -17.67 -12.01
CA ALA A 6 17.88 -17.89 -12.84
C ALA A 6 16.92 -16.69 -12.93
N LEU A 7 17.22 -15.59 -12.22
CA LEU A 7 16.39 -14.40 -12.15
C LEU A 7 16.82 -13.35 -13.19
N PRO A 8 15.91 -12.91 -14.09
CA PRO A 8 16.17 -11.81 -15.00
C PRO A 8 16.64 -10.55 -14.28
N VAL A 9 17.49 -9.76 -14.94
CA VAL A 9 17.89 -8.43 -14.43
C VAL A 9 16.64 -7.55 -14.30
N GLY A 10 16.54 -6.85 -13.17
CA GLY A 10 15.42 -5.97 -12.86
C GLY A 10 14.25 -6.61 -12.11
N VAL A 11 14.29 -7.91 -11.78
CA VAL A 11 13.28 -8.51 -10.89
C VAL A 11 13.54 -8.09 -9.44
N PRO A 12 12.59 -7.45 -8.73
CA PRO A 12 12.72 -7.18 -7.31
C PRO A 12 12.64 -8.48 -6.50
N VAL A 13 13.59 -8.68 -5.60
CA VAL A 13 13.68 -9.86 -4.73
C VAL A 13 13.68 -9.40 -3.25
N PRO A 14 12.88 -10.03 -2.37
CA PRO A 14 12.98 -9.82 -0.94
C PRO A 14 14.35 -10.25 -0.39
N TRP A 15 14.97 -9.37 0.39
CA TRP A 15 16.28 -9.57 0.99
C TRP A 15 16.23 -9.30 2.51
N PRO A 16 16.73 -10.21 3.36
CA PRO A 16 16.53 -10.12 4.80
C PRO A 16 17.40 -9.07 5.50
N SER A 17 18.34 -8.42 4.81
CA SER A 17 19.25 -7.43 5.39
C SER A 17 19.07 -6.04 4.80
N ALA A 18 19.40 -5.03 5.60
CA ALA A 18 19.47 -3.65 5.14
C ALA A 18 20.56 -3.45 4.07
N THR A 19 21.61 -4.26 4.04
CA THR A 19 22.72 -4.14 3.08
C THR A 19 22.58 -5.19 1.98
N PRO A 20 22.42 -4.81 0.70
CA PRO A 20 22.38 -5.76 -0.40
C PRO A 20 23.77 -6.40 -0.61
N PRO A 21 23.83 -7.61 -1.19
CA PRO A 21 25.10 -8.17 -1.67
C PRO A 21 25.72 -7.30 -2.76
N THR A 22 27.03 -7.43 -2.97
CA THR A 22 27.73 -6.80 -4.10
C THR A 22 27.05 -7.16 -5.43
N GLY A 23 26.85 -6.17 -6.30
CA GLY A 23 26.16 -6.34 -7.59
C GLY A 23 24.63 -6.27 -7.51
N TRP A 24 24.07 -5.92 -6.36
CA TRP A 24 22.64 -5.69 -6.17
C TRP A 24 22.36 -4.26 -5.72
N LEU A 25 21.23 -3.71 -6.16
CA LEU A 25 20.78 -2.37 -5.83
C LEU A 25 19.45 -2.43 -5.07
N LYS A 26 19.22 -1.48 -4.17
CA LYS A 26 17.95 -1.37 -3.43
C LYS A 26 16.86 -0.74 -4.31
N CYS A 27 15.64 -1.24 -4.20
CA CYS A 27 14.45 -0.59 -4.73
C CYS A 27 13.99 0.52 -3.78
N ASN A 28 14.79 1.58 -3.66
CA ASN A 28 14.57 2.71 -2.77
C ASN A 28 14.40 4.04 -3.53
N GLY A 29 14.03 3.99 -4.82
CA GLY A 29 13.94 5.18 -5.65
C GLY A 29 15.27 5.72 -6.19
N ALA A 30 16.40 5.04 -6.00
CA ALA A 30 17.69 5.54 -6.49
C ALA A 30 17.77 5.51 -8.02
N ALA A 31 18.47 6.51 -8.58
CA ALA A 31 18.90 6.50 -9.98
C ALA A 31 20.10 5.58 -10.18
N PHE A 32 20.32 5.12 -11.41
CA PHE A 32 21.46 4.29 -11.80
C PHE A 32 21.99 4.70 -13.18
N SER A 33 23.25 4.32 -13.49
CA SER A 33 23.85 4.58 -14.80
C SER A 33 23.41 3.53 -15.82
N SER A 34 22.86 3.97 -16.95
CA SER A 34 22.53 3.11 -18.08
C SER A 34 23.76 2.50 -18.73
N GLU A 35 24.90 3.19 -18.67
CA GLU A 35 26.18 2.75 -19.23
C GLU A 35 26.74 1.59 -18.40
N MET A 36 26.64 1.70 -17.06
CA MET A 36 27.09 0.67 -16.14
C MET A 36 26.12 -0.51 -16.08
N TYR A 37 24.80 -0.26 -16.19
CA TYR A 37 23.75 -1.28 -16.04
C TYR A 37 22.76 -1.28 -17.23
N PRO A 38 23.21 -1.60 -18.46
CA PRO A 38 22.39 -1.48 -19.66
C PRO A 38 21.21 -2.45 -19.68
N LYS A 39 21.33 -3.64 -19.07
CA LYS A 39 20.21 -4.58 -18.91
C LYS A 39 19.15 -4.05 -17.95
N LEU A 40 19.57 -3.35 -16.89
CA LEU A 40 18.65 -2.74 -15.94
C LEU A 40 17.95 -1.53 -16.54
N ALA A 41 18.64 -0.74 -17.39
CA ALA A 41 18.05 0.36 -18.15
C ALA A 41 16.95 -0.11 -19.10
N LYS A 42 17.07 -1.32 -19.68
CA LYS A 42 16.00 -1.92 -20.48
C LYS A 42 14.76 -2.27 -19.64
N ALA A 43 14.96 -2.73 -18.40
CA ALA A 43 13.86 -3.06 -17.48
C ALA A 43 13.22 -1.81 -16.85
N TYR A 44 14.03 -0.78 -16.59
CA TYR A 44 13.63 0.49 -15.98
C TYR A 44 14.13 1.68 -16.84
N PRO A 45 13.40 2.05 -17.91
CA PRO A 45 13.86 3.04 -18.90
C PRO A 45 14.04 4.47 -18.37
N THR A 46 13.50 4.76 -17.19
CA THR A 46 13.69 6.04 -16.49
C THR A 46 15.05 6.13 -15.77
N ASN A 47 15.87 5.07 -15.85
CA ASN A 47 17.14 4.94 -15.14
C ASN A 47 17.01 5.14 -13.62
N LYS A 48 15.84 4.79 -13.08
CA LYS A 48 15.49 4.90 -11.66
C LYS A 48 14.73 3.65 -11.21
N LEU A 49 15.11 3.12 -10.05
CA LEU A 49 14.39 2.01 -9.45
C LEU A 49 13.09 2.49 -8.78
N PRO A 50 12.07 1.64 -8.68
CA PRO A 50 10.90 1.96 -7.86
C PRO A 50 11.31 2.10 -6.39
N ASP A 51 10.55 2.89 -5.63
CA ASP A 51 10.64 2.90 -4.18
C ASP A 51 9.60 1.92 -3.63
N LEU A 52 10.05 0.74 -3.22
CA LEU A 52 9.19 -0.35 -2.76
C LEU A 52 9.16 -0.47 -1.23
N ARG A 53 9.70 0.51 -0.52
CA ARG A 53 9.70 0.51 0.95
C ARG A 53 8.27 0.70 1.45
N GLY A 54 7.72 -0.34 2.09
CA GLY A 54 6.35 -0.33 2.61
C GLY A 54 5.27 -0.63 1.57
N GLU A 55 5.65 -0.97 0.34
CA GLU A 55 4.71 -1.23 -0.75
C GLU A 55 4.46 -2.72 -0.99
N PHE A 56 3.24 -3.06 -1.41
CA PHE A 56 2.90 -4.39 -1.91
C PHE A 56 2.96 -4.41 -3.44
N ILE A 57 3.66 -5.40 -3.99
CA ILE A 57 3.69 -5.62 -5.44
C ILE A 57 2.43 -6.41 -5.82
N ARG A 58 1.70 -5.93 -6.83
CA ARG A 58 0.53 -6.63 -7.40
C ARG A 58 0.77 -6.99 -8.86
N GLY A 59 0.06 -8.02 -9.34
CA GLY A 59 -0.01 -8.33 -10.77
C GLY A 59 -0.65 -7.19 -11.55
N TRP A 60 -0.11 -6.92 -12.75
CA TRP A 60 -0.69 -5.99 -13.70
C TRP A 60 -1.92 -6.62 -14.37
N ASP A 61 -2.96 -5.82 -14.61
CA ASP A 61 -4.22 -6.30 -15.18
C ASP A 61 -4.08 -6.77 -16.64
N ASP A 62 -3.23 -6.10 -17.41
CA ASP A 62 -2.93 -6.40 -18.82
C ASP A 62 -4.20 -6.67 -19.68
N GLY A 63 -5.24 -5.87 -19.46
CA GLY A 63 -6.49 -5.96 -20.23
C GLY A 63 -7.47 -7.04 -19.78
N ARG A 64 -7.22 -7.75 -18.66
CA ARG A 64 -8.18 -8.71 -18.10
C ARG A 64 -9.47 -8.03 -17.59
N GLY A 65 -9.42 -6.74 -17.26
CA GLY A 65 -10.58 -5.94 -16.85
C GLY A 65 -10.86 -5.97 -15.34
N ILE A 66 -9.95 -6.49 -14.52
CA ILE A 66 -10.07 -6.53 -13.05
C ILE A 66 -9.56 -5.24 -12.41
N ASP A 67 -8.53 -4.63 -12.96
CA ASP A 67 -8.00 -3.31 -12.55
C ASP A 67 -7.80 -2.41 -13.78
N PRO A 68 -8.90 -1.99 -14.44
CA PRO A 68 -8.83 -1.24 -15.70
C PRO A 68 -8.15 0.12 -15.50
N GLY A 69 -7.26 0.47 -16.43
CA GLY A 69 -6.50 1.72 -16.38
C GLY A 69 -5.26 1.71 -15.50
N ARG A 70 -4.96 0.60 -14.79
CA ARG A 70 -3.71 0.41 -14.05
C ARG A 70 -2.50 0.41 -14.99
N GLN A 71 -1.51 1.24 -14.68
CA GLN A 71 -0.21 1.28 -15.38
C GLN A 71 0.85 0.45 -14.64
N LEU A 72 1.78 -0.16 -15.38
CA LEU A 72 2.96 -0.81 -14.82
C LEU A 72 3.79 0.20 -13.99
N LEU A 73 4.31 -0.27 -12.85
CA LEU A 73 5.07 0.54 -11.89
C LEU A 73 4.31 1.75 -11.31
N GLY A 74 3.00 1.86 -11.56
CA GLY A 74 2.14 2.92 -11.05
C GLY A 74 1.70 2.65 -9.61
N TRP A 75 1.90 3.65 -8.75
CA TRP A 75 1.48 3.58 -7.35
C TRP A 75 -0.05 3.66 -7.19
N GLN A 76 -0.60 3.00 -6.17
CA GLN A 76 -1.99 3.13 -5.74
C GLN A 76 -2.06 3.22 -4.23
N LYS A 77 -2.91 4.10 -3.71
CA LYS A 77 -3.35 4.03 -2.32
C LYS A 77 -4.19 2.77 -2.06
N GLY A 78 -4.18 2.27 -0.83
CA GLY A 78 -5.07 1.20 -0.38
C GLY A 78 -6.56 1.57 -0.44
N THR A 79 -7.43 0.56 -0.49
CA THR A 79 -8.89 0.74 -0.44
C THR A 79 -9.37 0.77 1.02
N LEU A 80 -10.31 1.66 1.33
CA LEU A 80 -10.96 1.71 2.64
C LEU A 80 -12.10 0.68 2.70
N VAL A 81 -12.22 -0.07 3.81
CA VAL A 81 -13.30 -1.05 4.05
C VAL A 81 -14.04 -0.67 5.34
N GLY A 82 -15.37 -0.56 5.28
CA GLY A 82 -16.25 -0.32 6.44
C GLY A 82 -17.06 -1.58 6.83
N GLY A 83 -17.37 -1.73 8.12
CA GLY A 83 -18.19 -2.82 8.65
C GLY A 83 -19.68 -2.63 8.38
N ARG A 84 -20.38 -3.73 8.08
CA ARG A 84 -21.84 -3.79 7.98
C ARG A 84 -22.43 -3.84 9.40
N ASP A 85 -23.38 -2.95 9.67
CA ASP A 85 -24.16 -2.86 10.90
C ASP A 85 -25.44 -3.71 10.77
N ASP A 86 -25.64 -4.71 11.64
CA ASP A 86 -26.88 -5.49 11.75
C ASP A 86 -27.61 -5.20 13.07
N ASN A 87 -28.25 -4.03 13.12
CA ASN A 87 -29.16 -3.64 14.19
C ASN A 87 -30.45 -4.52 14.19
N ASP A 88 -30.39 -5.75 14.69
CA ASP A 88 -31.57 -6.65 14.82
C ASP A 88 -32.17 -6.72 16.25
N ALA A 89 -31.51 -6.12 17.25
CA ALA A 89 -32.09 -5.81 18.55
C ALA A 89 -31.51 -4.48 19.09
N ALA A 90 -32.14 -3.92 20.13
CA ALA A 90 -31.93 -2.56 20.60
C ALA A 90 -30.43 -2.14 20.73
N VAL A 91 -29.98 -1.25 19.82
CA VAL A 91 -28.76 -0.42 19.86
C VAL A 91 -27.46 -1.15 20.23
N ASP A 92 -26.98 -2.01 19.34
CA ASP A 92 -25.63 -2.60 19.48
C ASP A 92 -24.73 -2.24 18.28
N ILE A 93 -23.53 -1.71 18.56
CA ILE A 93 -22.43 -1.62 17.59
C ILE A 93 -21.48 -2.77 17.89
N SER A 94 -21.35 -3.72 16.97
CA SER A 94 -20.37 -4.80 17.09
C SER A 94 -18.94 -4.26 16.88
N TYR A 95 -18.08 -4.38 17.90
CA TYR A 95 -16.67 -3.99 17.81
C TYR A 95 -15.71 -5.05 18.34
N MET A 96 -14.47 -5.02 17.83
CA MET A 96 -13.34 -5.73 18.45
C MET A 96 -12.66 -4.81 19.47
N SER A 97 -12.09 -5.38 20.53
CA SER A 97 -11.39 -4.60 21.56
C SER A 97 -10.19 -5.37 22.13
N ASN A 98 -9.13 -4.63 22.46
CA ASN A 98 -8.01 -5.07 23.28
C ASN A 98 -7.91 -4.18 24.53
N GLY A 99 -8.91 -4.24 25.41
CA GLY A 99 -8.99 -3.47 26.65
C GLY A 99 -10.36 -2.81 26.86
N ASN A 100 -10.41 -1.66 27.53
CA ASN A 100 -11.65 -0.91 27.75
C ASN A 100 -12.00 0.05 26.59
N SER A 101 -11.27 -0.03 25.46
CA SER A 101 -11.42 0.86 24.31
C SER A 101 -11.86 0.07 23.08
N ILE A 102 -12.85 0.60 22.35
CA ILE A 102 -13.26 0.12 21.02
C ILE A 102 -12.05 0.27 20.08
N ASP A 103 -11.52 -0.83 19.55
CA ASP A 103 -10.35 -0.83 18.65
C ASP A 103 -10.42 -1.97 17.63
N TYR A 104 -10.69 -1.61 16.37
CA TYR A 104 -10.71 -2.54 15.24
C TYR A 104 -9.30 -3.00 14.80
N GLY A 105 -8.24 -2.59 15.49
CA GLY A 105 -6.85 -2.93 15.18
C GLY A 105 -6.36 -2.35 13.85
N GLY A 106 -7.16 -1.48 13.23
CA GLY A 106 -6.79 -0.76 12.03
C GLY A 106 -6.00 0.50 12.38
N ASP A 107 -5.27 1.01 11.39
CA ASP A 107 -4.48 2.21 11.62
C ASP A 107 -5.35 3.43 11.74
N LYS A 108 -4.92 4.35 12.60
CA LYS A 108 -5.60 5.63 12.80
C LYS A 108 -5.65 6.41 11.49
N THR A 109 -6.82 6.96 11.17
CA THR A 109 -6.96 7.96 10.10
C THR A 109 -6.53 9.33 10.62
N PHE A 110 -5.57 9.95 9.95
CA PHE A 110 -5.18 11.33 10.20
C PHE A 110 -5.79 12.23 9.12
N SER A 111 -6.43 13.34 9.51
CA SER A 111 -7.03 14.30 8.56
C SER A 111 -6.02 14.89 7.58
N THR A 112 -4.73 14.89 7.93
CA THR A 112 -3.61 15.24 7.05
C THR A 112 -3.41 14.28 5.88
N ASN A 113 -3.79 13.00 6.02
CA ASN A 113 -3.58 11.96 5.01
C ASN A 113 -4.71 11.91 3.96
N TYR A 114 -5.81 12.64 4.18
CA TYR A 114 -7.05 12.60 3.38
C TYR A 114 -7.62 14.02 3.18
N ARG A 115 -6.92 14.87 2.40
CA ARG A 115 -7.26 16.30 2.25
C ARG A 115 -8.58 16.51 1.51
N SER A 116 -9.46 17.32 2.10
CA SER A 116 -10.82 17.64 1.61
C SER A 116 -11.84 16.52 1.80
N ASP A 117 -11.45 15.42 2.42
CA ASP A 117 -12.37 14.41 2.93
C ASP A 117 -12.89 14.86 4.30
N TYR A 118 -14.18 14.66 4.54
CA TYR A 118 -14.85 15.04 5.78
C TYR A 118 -15.71 13.89 6.27
N LEU A 119 -15.84 13.78 7.59
CA LEU A 119 -16.84 12.93 8.17
C LEU A 119 -18.20 13.61 8.04
N TRP A 120 -19.20 12.86 7.60
CA TRP A 120 -20.59 13.31 7.54
C TRP A 120 -21.44 12.41 8.42
N TYR A 121 -22.25 13.02 9.26
CA TYR A 121 -23.26 12.32 10.04
C TYR A 121 -24.65 12.66 9.49
N ALA A 122 -25.53 11.66 9.46
CA ALA A 122 -26.95 11.89 9.28
C ALA A 122 -27.51 12.54 10.56
N ILE A 123 -28.41 13.52 10.41
CA ILE A 123 -29.09 14.13 11.55
C ILE A 123 -30.22 13.18 11.97
N LEU A 124 -30.26 12.82 13.25
CA LEU A 124 -31.29 11.93 13.79
C LEU A 124 -32.69 12.45 13.45
N GLY A 125 -33.53 11.60 12.85
CA GLY A 125 -34.89 11.96 12.43
C GLY A 125 -35.00 12.77 11.13
N ASN A 126 -33.89 13.06 10.43
CA ASN A 126 -33.90 13.77 9.15
C ASN A 126 -32.99 13.08 8.11
N VAL A 127 -33.59 12.28 7.24
CA VAL A 127 -32.90 11.47 6.21
C VAL A 127 -32.24 12.29 5.09
N THR A 128 -32.56 13.58 5.00
CA THR A 128 -31.97 14.51 4.01
C THR A 128 -30.95 15.46 4.64
N GLY A 129 -30.98 15.59 5.97
CA GLY A 129 -30.11 16.47 6.75
C GLY A 129 -28.82 15.77 7.13
N ARG A 130 -27.69 16.41 6.84
CA ARG A 130 -26.38 15.94 7.26
C ARG A 130 -25.59 17.10 7.84
N ALA A 131 -24.67 16.79 8.74
CA ALA A 131 -23.69 17.78 9.13
C ALA A 131 -22.26 17.22 9.16
N LYS A 132 -21.34 18.17 9.15
CA LYS A 132 -19.95 18.00 8.73
C LYS A 132 -19.03 18.04 9.95
N ALA A 133 -18.08 17.12 10.03
CA ALA A 133 -17.07 17.08 11.07
C ALA A 133 -15.66 16.87 10.48
N ALA A 134 -14.64 17.21 11.27
CA ALA A 134 -13.27 16.84 10.95
C ALA A 134 -13.11 15.32 10.98
N LEU A 135 -12.29 14.77 10.09
CA LEU A 135 -11.93 13.35 10.13
C LEU A 135 -11.23 13.03 11.46
N SER A 136 -11.69 11.97 12.11
CA SER A 136 -11.07 11.41 13.32
C SER A 136 -10.96 9.90 13.18
N GLY A 137 -9.95 9.32 13.85
CA GLY A 137 -9.78 7.86 13.94
C GLY A 137 -10.84 7.15 14.79
N SER A 138 -11.95 7.83 15.13
CA SER A 138 -13.05 7.27 15.92
C SER A 138 -14.05 6.47 15.09
N PHE A 139 -14.11 6.71 13.77
CA PHE A 139 -15.13 6.12 12.88
C PHE A 139 -14.55 5.39 11.68
N PHE A 140 -13.32 5.74 11.29
CA PHE A 140 -12.64 5.14 10.15
C PHE A 140 -11.24 4.72 10.55
N ASN A 141 -10.79 3.61 9.95
CA ASN A 141 -9.49 3.01 10.17
C ASN A 141 -8.96 2.44 8.87
N VAL A 142 -7.64 2.25 8.79
CA VAL A 142 -6.95 1.76 7.60
C VAL A 142 -6.52 0.31 7.82
N THR A 143 -6.67 -0.56 6.81
CA THR A 143 -6.24 -1.95 6.87
C THR A 143 -4.94 -2.18 6.12
N ARG A 144 -4.03 -2.97 6.68
CA ARG A 144 -2.83 -3.51 6.00
C ARG A 144 -2.79 -5.04 6.12
N PRO A 145 -2.34 -5.78 5.08
CA PRO A 145 -2.02 -7.20 5.24
C PRO A 145 -0.99 -7.43 6.35
N ARG A 146 -1.10 -8.53 7.12
CA ARG A 146 -0.01 -8.98 8.00
C ARG A 146 1.23 -9.24 7.16
N ASN A 147 2.37 -8.66 7.53
CA ASN A 147 3.60 -8.75 6.75
C ASN A 147 4.84 -8.74 7.64
N ILE A 148 5.96 -9.22 7.09
CA ILE A 148 7.31 -9.09 7.65
C ILE A 148 8.11 -8.25 6.66
N ALA A 149 8.79 -7.22 7.15
CA ALA A 149 9.54 -6.30 6.30
C ALA A 149 10.85 -6.93 5.81
N PHE A 150 10.99 -7.01 4.49
CA PHE A 150 12.24 -7.34 3.79
C PHE A 150 12.65 -6.13 2.94
N ASN A 151 13.93 -6.00 2.64
CA ASN A 151 14.41 -5.04 1.66
C ASN A 151 14.13 -5.59 0.25
N TYR A 152 13.61 -4.79 -0.68
CA TYR A 152 13.54 -5.20 -2.08
C TYR A 152 14.83 -4.81 -2.80
N ILE A 153 15.48 -5.77 -3.44
CA ILE A 153 16.72 -5.56 -4.19
C ILE A 153 16.59 -6.10 -5.62
N VAL A 154 17.28 -5.47 -6.57
CA VAL A 154 17.41 -5.94 -7.95
C VAL A 154 18.86 -6.26 -8.25
N ARG A 155 19.07 -7.26 -9.10
CA ARG A 155 20.39 -7.52 -9.66
C ARG A 155 20.76 -6.40 -10.62
N ALA A 156 21.99 -5.90 -10.52
CA ALA A 156 22.47 -4.80 -11.36
C ALA A 156 23.02 -5.27 -12.73
N ALA A 157 23.53 -6.50 -12.84
CA ALA A 157 24.11 -7.06 -14.08
C ALA A 157 23.93 -8.59 -14.25
#